data_AF-A0A954N376-F1
#
_entry.id   AF-A0A954N376-F1
#
_cell.length_a   1.000
_cell.length_b   1.000
_cell.length_c   1.000
_cell.angle_alpha   90.00
_cell.angle_beta   90.00
_cell.angle_gamma   90.00
#
_symmetry.space_group_name_H-M   'P 1'
#
loop_
_entity.id
_entity.type
_entity.pdbx_description
1 polymer ?
#
loop_
_entity_poly.entity_id
_entity_poly.type
_entity_poly.pdbx_seq_one_letter_code
_entity_poly.pdbx_strand_id
1 'polypeptide(L)' 'MADLNLNPYTFSGISLGRKRIVILAGGNSSEREISILSGLNVADALRLAGNDVDILDPADMPLDAT' A
#
# COMPACT_ATOMS: atom_id res chain seq x y z
N MET A 1 12.86 27.52 1.06
CA MET A 1 11.45 27.13 1.24
C MET A 1 11.26 25.86 0.43
N ALA A 2 11.04 24.71 1.09
CA ALA A 2 10.83 23.45 0.39
C ALA A 2 9.47 23.51 -0.33
N ASP A 3 9.47 23.19 -1.61
CA ASP A 3 8.27 23.23 -2.44
C ASP A 3 7.35 22.08 -2.00
N LEU A 4 6.26 22.41 -1.28
CA LEU A 4 5.34 21.45 -0.69
C LEU A 4 4.44 20.72 -1.73
N ASN A 5 4.65 20.98 -3.03
CA ASN A 5 3.92 20.38 -4.15
C ASN A 5 4.77 19.40 -4.99
N LEU A 6 5.85 18.86 -4.42
CA LEU A 6 6.58 17.78 -5.10
C LEU A 6 5.71 16.52 -5.13
N ASN A 7 5.12 16.26 -6.30
CA ASN A 7 4.58 14.95 -6.62
C ASN A 7 5.71 13.92 -6.40
N PRO A 8 5.57 12.95 -5.48
CA PRO A 8 6.64 12.00 -5.15
C PRO A 8 6.98 11.05 -6.31
N TYR A 9 6.16 11.05 -7.36
CA TYR A 9 6.43 10.32 -8.60
C TYR A 9 7.26 11.12 -9.60
N THR A 10 7.58 12.38 -9.32
CA THR A 10 8.35 13.22 -10.24
C THR A 10 9.84 13.17 -9.90
N PHE A 11 10.61 12.48 -10.75
CA PHE A 11 12.07 12.50 -10.72
C PHE A 11 12.60 13.00 -12.06
N SER A 12 13.50 13.99 -12.05
CA SER A 12 14.07 14.57 -13.28
C SER A 12 13.03 15.03 -14.33
N GLY A 13 11.86 15.54 -13.89
CA GLY A 13 10.79 15.99 -14.78
C GLY A 13 9.92 14.87 -15.38
N ILE A 14 10.17 13.61 -15.04
CA ILE A 14 9.34 12.45 -15.42
C ILE A 14 8.41 12.12 -14.26
N SER A 15 7.08 12.11 -14.49
CA SER A 15 6.11 11.66 -13.50
C SER A 15 5.81 10.17 -13.69
N LEU A 16 6.12 9.35 -12.68
CA LEU A 16 5.86 7.90 -12.68
C LEU A 16 4.39 7.50 -12.43
N GLY A 17 3.49 8.49 -12.31
CA GLY A 17 2.07 8.31 -12.10
C GLY A 17 1.71 7.66 -10.75
N ARG A 18 0.47 7.84 -10.30
CA ARG A 18 -0.06 7.10 -9.14
C ARG A 18 0.06 5.59 -9.42
N LYS A 19 0.54 4.82 -8.45
CA LYS A 19 0.53 3.35 -8.55
C LYS A 19 -0.73 2.79 -7.92
N ARG A 20 -1.19 1.64 -8.45
CA ARG A 20 -2.17 0.78 -7.79
C ARG A 20 -1.42 -0.31 -7.05
N ILE A 21 -1.64 -0.41 -5.74
CA ILE A 21 -0.91 -1.29 -4.84
C ILE A 21 -1.90 -2.10 -4.01
N VAL A 22 -1.64 -3.38 -3.84
CA VAL A 22 -2.36 -4.23 -2.86
C VAL A 22 -1.40 -4.58 -1.74
N ILE A 23 -1.80 -4.31 -0.50
CA ILE A 23 -1.08 -4.74 0.70
C ILE A 23 -1.69 -6.04 1.20
N LEU A 24 -0.87 -7.08 1.28
CA LEU A 24 -1.24 -8.34 1.91
C LEU A 24 -1.07 -8.23 3.42
N ALA A 25 -2.16 -8.33 4.15
CA ALA A 25 -2.17 -8.19 5.61
C ALA A 25 -3.15 -9.18 6.23
N GLY A 26 -2.70 -9.94 7.22
CA GLY A 26 -3.47 -11.02 7.85
C GLY A 26 -2.86 -12.39 7.59
N GLY A 27 -3.63 -13.30 7.00
CA GLY A 27 -3.25 -14.70 6.78
C GLY A 27 -3.72 -15.65 7.88
N ASN A 28 -3.15 -16.86 7.89
CA ASN A 28 -3.56 -17.98 8.75
C ASN A 28 -2.65 -18.19 9.98
N SER A 29 -1.70 -17.30 10.24
CA SER A 29 -0.79 -17.43 11.38
C SER A 29 -1.43 -16.91 12.68
N SER A 30 -0.80 -17.22 13.82
CA SER A 30 -1.14 -16.63 15.12
C SER A 30 -0.87 -15.12 15.18
N GLU A 31 -0.17 -14.55 14.21
CA GLU A 31 0.17 -13.12 14.14
C GLU A 31 -0.79 -12.32 13.25
N ARG A 32 -1.92 -12.92 12.81
CA ARG A 32 -2.89 -12.30 11.89
C ARG A 32 -3.25 -10.87 12.28
N GLU A 33 -3.61 -10.62 13.54
CA GLU A 33 -4.02 -9.30 14.01
C GLU A 33 -2.88 -8.27 13.94
N ILE A 34 -1.65 -8.68 14.26
CA ILE A 34 -0.46 -7.83 14.16
C ILE A 34 -0.13 -7.53 12.69
N SER A 35 -0.30 -8.51 11.80
CA SER A 35 -0.13 -8.33 10.36
C SER A 35 -1.15 -7.33 9.80
N ILE A 36 -2.41 -7.41 10.22
CA ILE A 36 -3.47 -6.46 9.84
C ILE A 36 -3.12 -5.04 10.30
N LEU A 37 -2.78 -4.86 11.58
CA LEU A 37 -2.41 -3.54 12.11
C LEU A 37 -1.20 -2.95 11.39
N SER A 38 -0.20 -3.78 11.11
CA SER A 38 1.00 -3.36 10.37
C SER A 38 0.66 -2.97 8.92
N GLY A 39 -0.19 -3.76 8.26
CA GLY A 39 -0.66 -3.50 6.90
C GLY A 39 -1.46 -2.20 6.77
N LEU A 40 -2.30 -1.88 7.76
CA LEU A 40 -3.03 -0.61 7.82
C LEU A 40 -2.09 0.59 7.85
N ASN A 41 -1.06 0.55 8.71
CA ASN A 41 -0.07 1.63 8.80
C ASN A 41 0.71 1.83 7.50
N VAL A 42 1.07 0.73 6.82
CA VAL A 42 1.74 0.78 5.51
C VAL A 42 0.81 1.37 4.45
N ALA A 43 -0.46 0.94 4.42
CA ALA A 43 -1.43 1.45 3.47
C ALA A 43 -1.66 2.96 3.63
N ASP A 44 -1.77 3.44 4.88
CA ASP A 44 -1.94 4.86 5.15
C ASP A 44 -0.73 5.68 4.70
N ALA A 45 0.49 5.20 4.96
CA ALA A 45 1.71 5.86 4.46
C ALA A 45 1.76 5.94 2.93
N LEU A 46 1.37 4.86 2.24
CA LEU A 46 1.36 4.81 0.76
C LEU A 46 0.26 5.68 0.16
N ARG A 47 -0.92 5.76 0.80
CA ARG A 47 -2.01 6.67 0.41
C ARG A 47 -1.62 8.13 0.59
N LEU A 48 -0.96 8.47 1.70
CA LEU A 48 -0.40 9.81 1.94
C LEU A 48 0.65 10.18 0.89
N ALA A 49 1.43 9.20 0.41
CA ALA A 49 2.32 9.38 -0.74
C ALA A 49 1.59 9.46 -2.09
N GLY A 50 0.26 9.44 -2.10
CA GLY A 50 -0.57 9.65 -3.28
C GLY A 50 -0.85 8.41 -4.13
N ASN A 51 -0.57 7.20 -3.63
CA ASN A 51 -0.92 5.94 -4.30
C ASN A 51 -2.40 5.58 -4.13
N ASP A 52 -2.90 4.73 -5.02
CA ASP A 52 -4.15 3.99 -4.87
C ASP A 52 -3.85 2.64 -4.19
N VAL A 53 -4.39 2.42 -2.99
CA VAL A 53 -3.96 1.31 -2.13
C VAL A 53 -5.15 0.56 -1.54
N ASP A 54 -5.22 -0.72 -1.88
CA ASP A 54 -6.14 -1.71 -1.33
C ASP A 54 -5.41 -2.58 -0.29
N ILE A 55 -6.17 -3.13 0.67
CA ILE A 55 -5.67 -4.13 1.62
C ILE A 55 -6.44 -5.41 1.38
N LEU A 56 -5.74 -6.54 1.35
CA LEU A 56 -6.31 -7.86 1.16
C LEU A 56 -5.76 -8.83 2.21
N ASP A 57 -6.65 -9.61 2.81
CA ASP A 57 -6.28 -10.72 3.67
C ASP A 57 -6.22 -12.03 2.86
N PRO A 58 -5.02 -12.62 2.67
CA PRO A 58 -4.88 -13.82 1.84
C PRO A 58 -5.53 -15.06 2.44
N ALA A 59 -5.93 -15.04 3.71
CA ALA A 59 -6.72 -16.12 4.30
C ALA A 59 -8.22 -16.01 3.97
N ASP A 60 -8.72 -14.80 3.71
CA ASP A 60 -10.13 -14.56 3.36
C ASP A 60 -10.34 -14.57 1.84
N MET A 61 -9.30 -14.22 1.08
CA MET A 61 -9.28 -14.24 -0.38
C MET A 61 -7.99 -14.91 -0.88
N PRO A 62 -8.05 -16.18 -1.31
CA PRO A 62 -6.92 -16.86 -1.93
C PRO A 62 -6.43 -16.10 -3.17
N LEU A 63 -5.13 -15.90 -3.26
CA LEU A 63 -4.49 -15.16 -4.36
C LEU A 63 -4.39 -15.96 -5.65
N ASP A 64 -4.66 -17.26 -5.58
CA ASP A 64 -4.71 -18.23 -6.65
C ASP A 64 -6.17 -18.50 -7.06
N ALA A 65 -6.85 -17.49 -7.58
CA ALA A 65 -8.05 -17.73 -8.38
C ALA A 65 -7.64 -18.43 -9.70
N THR A 66 -7.46 -19.75 -9.63
CA THR A 66 -7.22 -20.63 -10.78
C THR A 66 -8.44 -21.49 -11.04
#